data_AF-A0A254URF9-F1
#
_entry.id   AF-A0A254URF9-F1
#
_cell.length_a   1.000
_cell.length_b   1.000
_cell.length_c   1.000
_cell.angle_alpha   90.00
_cell.angle_beta   90.00
_cell.angle_gamma   90.00
#
_symmetry.space_group_name_H-M   'P 1'
#
loop_
_entity.id
_entity.type
_entity.pdbx_description
1 polymer ?
#
loop_
_entity_poly.entity_id
_entity_poly.type
_entity_poly.pdbx_seq_one_letter_code
_entity_poly.pdbx_strand_id
1 'polypeptide(L)' 'MSLITDLNLADHDALYERLIAAHEGLNEAESAAFNARLILILMNHIGDRRVLEEAFELAARAGRPDASPKTGQMRADS' A
#
# COMPACT_ATOMS: atom_id res chain seq x y z
N MET A 1 -17.54 7.85 5.93
CA MET A 1 -16.29 8.64 5.94
C MET A 1 -15.62 8.48 4.58
N SER A 2 -14.68 9.35 4.17
CA SER A 2 -13.88 9.15 2.96
C SER A 2 -12.47 8.67 3.33
N LEU A 3 -11.78 7.96 2.43
CA LEU A 3 -10.39 7.57 2.64
C LEU A 3 -9.49 8.81 2.82
N ILE A 4 -8.56 8.73 3.77
CA ILE A 4 -7.50 9.73 3.97
C ILE A 4 -6.20 9.15 3.41
N THR A 5 -5.63 9.82 2.41
CA THR A 5 -4.37 9.41 1.76
C THR A 5 -3.18 10.31 2.11
N ASP A 6 -3.46 11.45 2.75
CA ASP A 6 -2.44 12.36 3.26
C ASP A 6 -1.91 11.90 4.63
N LEU A 7 -0.76 12.44 5.04
CA LEU A 7 -0.16 12.14 6.34
C LEU A 7 -1.13 12.51 7.49
N ASN A 8 -1.62 11.49 8.19
CA ASN A 8 -2.59 11.63 9.28
C ASN A 8 -2.05 11.10 10.63
N LEU A 9 -0.72 11.07 10.78
CA LEU A 9 -0.03 10.58 11.98
C LEU A 9 0.72 11.74 12.65
N ALA A 10 0.54 11.91 13.96
CA ALA A 10 1.22 12.97 14.72
C ALA A 10 2.72 12.70 14.89
N ASP A 11 3.10 11.45 15.17
CA ASP A 11 4.49 10.99 15.33
C ASP A 11 4.76 9.85 14.34
N HIS A 12 4.89 10.23 13.07
CA HIS A 12 5.02 9.26 11.98
C HIS A 12 6.35 8.52 12.05
N ASP A 13 7.44 9.21 12.41
CA ASP A 13 8.77 8.62 12.52
C ASP A 13 8.80 7.48 13.55
N ALA A 14 8.32 7.73 14.77
CA ALA A 14 8.31 6.70 15.82
C ALA A 14 7.39 5.51 15.45
N LEU A 15 6.31 5.73 14.69
CA LEU A 15 5.44 4.66 14.22
C LEU A 15 6.07 3.85 13.09
N TYR A 16 6.78 4.50 12.16
CA TYR A 16 7.53 3.81 11.12
C TYR A 16 8.65 2.96 11.72
N GLU A 17 9.41 3.49 12.68
CA GLU A 17 10.44 2.73 13.40
C GLU A 17 9.85 1.49 14.08
N ARG A 18 8.71 1.63 14.76
CA ARG A 18 8.01 0.50 15.38
C ARG A 18 7.54 -0.55 14.38
N LEU A 19 7.07 -0.14 13.22
CA LEU A 19 6.65 -1.07 12.17
C LEU A 19 7.86 -1.85 11.64
N ILE A 20 8.98 -1.17 11.37
CA ILE A 20 10.22 -1.81 10.92
C ILE A 20 10.74 -2.80 11.97
N ALA A 21 10.78 -2.37 13.24
CA ALA A 21 11.20 -3.22 14.35
C ALA A 21 10.31 -4.47 14.50
N ALA A 22 9.01 -4.38 14.19
CA ALA A 22 8.11 -5.54 14.23
C ALA A 22 8.44 -6.62 13.19
N HIS A 23 9.23 -6.29 12.16
CA HIS A 23 9.71 -7.23 11.15
C HIS A 23 11.11 -7.80 11.46
N GLU A 24 11.81 -7.29 12.48
CA GLU A 24 13.14 -7.79 12.83
C GLU A 24 13.11 -9.28 13.20
N GLY A 25 13.99 -10.06 12.57
CA GLY A 25 14.07 -11.50 12.79
C GLY A 25 13.01 -12.33 12.05
N LEU A 26 12.07 -11.71 11.34
CA LEU A 26 11.09 -12.42 10.51
C LEU A 26 11.68 -12.71 9.12
N ASN A 27 11.42 -13.92 8.61
CA ASN A 27 11.63 -14.19 7.19
C ASN A 27 10.52 -13.56 6.32
N GLU A 28 10.65 -13.67 5.01
CA GLU A 28 9.70 -13.08 4.05
C GLU A 28 8.25 -13.57 4.25
N ALA A 29 8.06 -14.87 4.47
CA ALA A 29 6.73 -15.45 4.68
C ALA A 29 6.11 -15.01 6.01
N GLU A 30 6.92 -14.93 7.07
CA GLU A 30 6.49 -14.45 8.38
C GLU A 30 6.15 -12.95 8.35
N SER A 31 6.95 -12.17 7.64
CA SER A 31 6.71 -10.74 7.40
C SER A 31 5.39 -10.52 6.64
N ALA A 32 5.14 -11.31 5.60
CA ALA A 32 3.87 -11.28 4.87
C ALA A 32 2.68 -11.68 5.77
N ALA A 33 2.83 -12.71 6.61
CA ALA A 33 1.81 -13.15 7.55
C ALA A 33 1.54 -12.12 8.66
N PHE A 34 2.58 -11.39 9.12
CA PHE A 34 2.41 -10.25 10.02
C PHE A 34 1.59 -9.14 9.36
N ASN A 35 1.93 -8.74 8.14
CA ASN A 35 1.21 -7.70 7.39
C ASN A 35 -0.25 -8.08 7.14
N ALA A 36 -0.53 -9.33 6.76
CA ALA A 36 -1.90 -9.80 6.56
C ALA A 36 -2.75 -9.69 7.84
N ARG A 37 -2.19 -10.07 9.00
CA ARG A 37 -2.87 -9.93 10.30
C ARG A 37 -3.10 -8.46 10.67
N LEU A 38 -2.09 -7.61 10.46
CA LEU A 38 -2.21 -6.17 10.72
C LEU A 38 -3.32 -5.54 9.87
N ILE A 39 -3.36 -5.86 8.56
CA ILE A 39 -4.41 -5.39 7.65
C ILE A 39 -5.80 -5.78 8.16
N LEU A 40 -6.01 -7.04 8.54
CA LEU A 40 -7.31 -7.51 9.05
C LEU A 40 -7.74 -6.78 10.33
N ILE A 41 -6.79 -6.52 11.24
CA ILE A 41 -7.05 -5.73 12.46
C ILE A 41 -7.48 -4.31 12.11
N LEU A 42 -6.76 -3.65 11.21
CA LEU A 42 -7.08 -2.28 10.77
C LEU A 42 -8.40 -2.21 10.01
N MET A 43 -8.70 -3.20 9.17
CA MET A 43 -9.99 -3.30 8.48
C MET A 43 -11.15 -3.37 9.47
N ASN A 44 -11.02 -4.19 10.52
CA ASN A 44 -12.03 -4.29 11.59
C ASN A 44 -12.16 -2.99 12.37
N HIS A 45 -11.05 -2.28 12.62
CA HIS A 45 -11.07 -0.99 13.30
C HIS A 45 -11.75 0.11 12.47
N ILE A 46 -11.49 0.14 11.15
CA ILE A 46 -12.08 1.11 10.23
C ILE A 46 -13.59 0.88 10.10
N GLY A 47 -14.03 -0.37 9.84
CA GLY A 47 -15.44 -0.78 9.80
C GLY A 47 -16.32 -0.14 8.72
N ASP A 48 -15.87 0.92 8.05
CA ASP A 48 -16.58 1.62 6.98
C ASP A 48 -16.28 0.97 5.62
N ARG A 49 -17.29 0.30 5.05
CA ARG A 49 -17.18 -0.38 3.74
C ARG A 49 -16.67 0.54 2.63
N ARG A 50 -17.10 1.79 2.57
CA ARG A 50 -16.71 2.70 1.48
C ARG A 50 -15.22 3.03 1.55
N VAL A 51 -14.72 3.30 2.76
CA VAL A 51 -13.29 3.55 2.99
C VAL A 51 -12.45 2.33 2.57
N LEU A 52 -12.92 1.13 2.89
CA LEU A 52 -12.24 -0.12 2.52
C LEU A 52 -12.25 -0.37 1.00
N GLU A 53 -13.38 -0.14 0.32
CA GLU A 53 -13.49 -0.23 -1.14
C GLU A 53 -12.54 0.76 -1.84
N GLU A 54 -12.54 2.03 -1.42
CA GLU A 54 -11.62 3.06 -1.92
C GLU A 54 -10.14 2.67 -1.72
N ALA A 55 -9.80 2.10 -0.55
CA ALA A 55 -8.44 1.65 -0.24
C ALA A 55 -8.00 0.49 -1.15
N PHE A 56 -8.87 -0.50 -1.41
CA PHE A 56 -8.57 -1.62 -2.30
C PHE A 56 -8.32 -1.16 -3.73
N GLU A 57 -9.15 -0.26 -4.24
CA GLU A 57 -8.95 0.30 -5.58
C GLU A 57 -7.62 1.05 -5.69
N LEU A 58 -7.26 1.83 -4.66
CA LEU A 58 -6.00 2.56 -4.66
C LEU A 58 -4.78 1.64 -4.62
N ALA A 59 -4.80 0.62 -3.76
CA ALA A 59 -3.73 -0.37 -3.65
C ALA A 59 -3.52 -1.13 -4.98
N ALA A 60 -4.61 -1.51 -5.66
CA ALA A 60 -4.57 -2.20 -6.95
C ALA A 60 -3.96 -1.35 -8.09
N ARG A 61 -4.00 -0.02 -7.96
CA ARG A 61 -3.36 0.93 -8.90
C ARG A 61 -1.87 1.13 -8.56
N ALA A 62 -1.54 1.34 -7.29
CA ALA A 62 -0.17 1.63 -6.84
C ALA A 62 0.81 0.45 -7.06
N GLY A 63 0.33 -0.79 -6.98
CA GLY A 63 1.15 -1.99 -7.20
C GLY A 63 1.45 -2.32 -8.66
N ARG A 64 0.94 -1.54 -9.63
CA ARG A 64 1.27 -1.73 -11.04
C ARG A 64 2.46 -0.84 -11.38
N PRO A 65 3.63 -1.40 -11.77
CA PRO A 65 4.64 -0.57 -12.41
C PRO A 65 4.00 0.06 -13.64
N ASP A 66 4.14 1.38 -13.79
CA ASP A 66 3.60 2.14 -14.90
C ASP A 66 3.82 1.37 -16.20
N ALA A 67 2.73 0.85 -16.79
CA ALA A 67 2.75 0.34 -18.15
C ALA A 67 2.78 1.55 -19.08
N SER A 68 3.86 2.32 -19.03
CA SER A 68 4.15 3.33 -20.05
C SER A 68 4.17 2.59 -21.39
N PRO A 69 3.27 2.91 -22.33
CA PRO A 69 3.42 2.39 -23.67
C PRO A 69 4.75 2.94 -24.19
N LYS A 70 5.73 2.07 -24.42
CA LYS A 70 6.84 2.40 -25.30
C LYS A 70 6.23 2.54 -26.69
N THR A 71 5.69 3.72 -26.98
CA THR A 71 5.37 4.14 -28.33
C THR A 71 6.70 4.14 -29.05
N GLY A 72 6.98 3.00 -29.69
CA GLY A 72 8.07 2.86 -30.62
C GLY A 72 7.97 4.02 -31.58
N GLN A 73 8.98 4.88 -31.54
CA GLN A 73 9.23 5.87 -32.56
C GLN A 73 9.47 5.12 -33.87
N MET A 74 8.39 4.70 -34.53
CA MET A 74 8.37 4.30 -35.92
C MET A 74 8.49 5.61 -36.71
N ARG A 75 9.71 6.13 -36.82
CA ARG A 75 10.05 7.01 -37.93
C ARG A 75 10.32 6.09 -39.11
N ALA A 76 9.25 5.88 -39.88
CA ALA A 76 9.34 5.38 -41.23
C ALA A 76 10.25 6.30 -42.05
N ASP A 77 10.99 5.66 -42.96
CA ASP A 77 11.80 6.28 -44.00
C ASP A 77 11.11 7.44 -44.71
N SER A 78 11.88 8.50 -44.96
CA SER A 78 11.92 9.25 -46.23
C SER A 78 13.14 10.17 -46.22
#